data_AF-A0A1B6GYB1-F1
#
_entry.id   AF-A0A1B6GYB1-F1
#
_cell.length_a   1.000
_cell.length_b   1.000
_cell.length_c   1.000
_cell.angle_alpha   90.00
_cell.angle_beta   90.00
_cell.angle_gamma   90.00
#
_symmetry.space_group_name_H-M   'P 1'
#
loop_
_entity.id
_entity.type
_entity.pdbx_description
1 polymer ?
#
loop_
_entity_poly.entity_id
_entity_poly.type
_entity_poly.pdbx_seq_one_letter_code
_entity_poly.pdbx_strand_id
1 'polypeptide(L)'
;RAGLSLGNQQDASSGIGTVMLDFIQWFRQTEIGKRVTVSVRDVLTWVNFINTLTTENLDVGSAYVHGACLTLVDGLGSGSTSTLADKAEVVPKLREACLKFLVNQVEHTTAVHQDLRQAFLSDITPEAVTTDRCFGIPPFYIPLGELSTPGKDEFTLGARTTCLNACRLLRALQLPGRAILLEG
;
A
#
# COMPACT_ATOMS: atom_id res chain seq x y z
N ARG A 1 -21.37 -5.05 18.48
CA ARG A 1 -20.13 -4.65 17.75
C ARG A 1 -20.57 -3.66 16.68
N ALA A 2 -20.14 -2.40 16.78
CA ALA A 2 -20.40 -1.40 15.74
C ALA A 2 -19.52 -1.73 14.53
N GLY A 3 -20.10 -1.78 13.33
CA GLY A 3 -19.34 -1.98 12.09
C GLY A 3 -18.54 -0.73 11.72
N LEU A 4 -17.49 -0.90 10.91
CA LEU A 4 -16.78 0.17 10.21
C LEU A 4 -17.79 1.05 9.48
N SER A 5 -17.95 2.29 9.95
CA SER A 5 -18.72 3.31 9.24
C SER A 5 -17.72 4.11 8.41
N LEU A 6 -17.62 3.79 7.12
CA LEU A 6 -16.64 4.37 6.20
C LEU A 6 -17.08 5.74 5.66
N GLY A 7 -17.68 6.56 6.51
CA GLY A 7 -17.98 7.97 6.24
C GLY A 7 -16.91 8.87 6.84
N ASN A 8 -16.79 10.09 6.33
CA ASN A 8 -15.91 11.13 6.87
C ASN A 8 -16.50 11.66 8.19
N GLN A 9 -16.48 10.81 9.22
CA GLN A 9 -17.10 11.05 10.52
C GLN A 9 -16.05 11.60 11.48
N GLN A 10 -16.15 12.90 11.78
CA GLN A 10 -15.24 13.63 12.68
C GLN A 10 -15.45 13.28 14.17
N ASP A 11 -16.36 12.37 14.49
CA ASP A 11 -16.72 11.96 15.85
C ASP A 11 -15.95 10.72 16.35
N ALA A 12 -14.92 10.29 15.61
CA ALA A 12 -14.13 9.08 15.86
C ALA A 12 -14.90 7.75 15.77
N SER A 13 -16.10 7.73 15.20
CA SER A 13 -16.93 6.51 15.07
C SER A 13 -16.65 5.68 13.81
N SER A 14 -15.72 6.10 12.95
CA SER A 14 -15.45 5.40 11.67
C SER A 14 -14.94 3.96 11.85
N GLY A 15 -14.36 3.64 13.01
CA GLY A 15 -13.79 2.34 13.34
C GLY A 15 -12.46 2.02 12.65
N ILE A 16 -11.99 2.88 11.73
CA ILE A 16 -10.73 2.71 10.99
C ILE A 16 -9.55 2.61 11.97
N GLY A 17 -9.50 3.51 12.96
CA GLY A 17 -8.44 3.48 13.98
C GLY A 17 -8.38 2.15 14.73
N THR A 18 -9.53 1.56 15.05
CA THR A 18 -9.60 0.25 15.73
C THR A 18 -8.98 -0.85 14.87
N VAL A 19 -9.38 -0.95 13.60
CA VAL A 19 -8.85 -2.01 12.72
C VAL A 19 -7.37 -1.80 12.39
N MET A 20 -6.89 -0.56 12.27
CA MET A 20 -5.46 -0.26 12.15
C MET A 20 -4.68 -0.77 13.37
N LEU A 21 -5.18 -0.50 14.57
CA LEU A 21 -4.53 -0.94 15.81
C LEU A 21 -4.57 -2.47 15.95
N ASP A 22 -5.68 -3.12 15.57
CA ASP A 22 -5.79 -4.58 15.54
C ASP A 22 -4.75 -5.20 14.58
N PHE A 23 -4.55 -4.61 13.39
CA PHE A 23 -3.52 -5.04 12.46
C PHE A 23 -2.11 -4.84 13.02
N ILE A 24 -1.82 -3.68 13.60
CA ILE A 24 -0.50 -3.39 14.21
C ILE A 24 -0.23 -4.37 15.36
N GLN A 25 -1.22 -4.64 16.21
CA GLN A 25 -1.10 -5.59 17.32
C GLN A 25 -0.82 -7.00 16.81
N TRP A 26 -1.58 -7.47 15.81
CA TRP A 26 -1.34 -8.76 15.16
C TRP A 26 0.04 -8.82 14.50
N PHE A 27 0.42 -7.82 13.72
CA PHE A 27 1.70 -7.76 13.01
C PHE A 27 2.87 -7.85 13.99
N ARG A 28 2.80 -7.14 15.13
CA ARG A 28 3.81 -7.19 16.20
C ARG A 28 3.90 -8.54 16.91
N GLN A 29 2.98 -9.47 16.69
CA GLN A 29 3.09 -10.85 17.21
C GLN A 29 3.90 -11.76 16.26
N THR A 30 4.14 -11.33 15.02
CA THR A 30 4.95 -12.09 14.05
C THR A 30 6.45 -11.98 14.35
N GLU A 31 7.23 -12.97 13.92
CA GLU A 31 8.68 -13.03 14.20
C GLU A 31 9.48 -11.83 13.66
N ILE A 32 9.08 -11.30 12.49
CA ILE A 32 9.67 -10.09 11.92
C ILE A 32 9.04 -8.85 12.56
N GLY A 33 7.71 -8.80 12.71
CA GLY A 33 7.01 -7.62 13.19
C GLY A 33 7.39 -7.22 14.63
N LYS A 34 7.80 -8.16 15.48
CA LYS A 34 8.38 -7.86 16.82
C LYS A 34 9.63 -6.97 16.76
N ARG A 35 10.37 -7.01 15.65
CA ARG A 35 11.63 -6.28 15.43
C ARG A 35 11.44 -4.98 14.66
N VAL A 36 10.26 -4.80 14.05
CA VAL A 36 9.90 -3.57 13.34
C VAL A 36 9.36 -2.56 14.33
N THR A 37 9.96 -1.37 14.35
CA THR A 37 9.42 -0.25 15.13
C THR A 37 8.30 0.42 14.34
N VAL A 38 7.07 0.34 14.85
CA VAL A 38 5.93 1.09 14.32
C VAL A 38 5.79 2.38 15.09
N SER A 39 6.01 3.52 14.44
CA SER A 39 5.99 4.85 15.04
C SER A 39 4.63 5.54 14.85
N VAL A 40 4.39 6.61 15.64
CA VAL A 40 3.23 7.49 15.44
C VAL A 40 3.25 8.12 14.05
N ARG A 41 4.43 8.38 13.47
CA ARG A 41 4.56 8.90 12.11
C ARG A 41 4.01 7.91 11.08
N ASP A 42 4.22 6.61 11.28
CA ASP A 42 3.70 5.58 10.38
C ASP A 42 2.17 5.55 10.44
N VAL A 43 1.59 5.61 11.64
CA VAL A 43 0.13 5.68 11.82
C VAL A 43 -0.46 6.95 11.19
N LEU A 44 0.15 8.12 11.43
CA LEU A 44 -0.28 9.38 10.83
C LEU A 44 -0.15 9.36 9.30
N THR A 45 0.90 8.74 8.77
CA THR A 45 1.09 8.58 7.32
C THR A 45 -0.01 7.71 6.73
N TRP A 46 -0.37 6.62 7.40
CA TRP A 46 -1.46 5.74 6.96
C TRP A 46 -2.80 6.48 6.98
N VAL A 47 -3.13 7.19 8.06
CA VAL A 47 -4.34 8.03 8.13
C VAL A 47 -4.34 9.10 7.04
N ASN A 48 -3.22 9.80 6.84
CA ASN A 48 -3.10 10.84 5.82
C ASN A 48 -3.30 10.26 4.40
N PHE A 49 -2.78 9.07 4.14
CA PHE A 49 -3.00 8.37 2.87
C PHE A 49 -4.47 8.07 2.65
N ILE A 50 -5.17 7.52 3.65
CA ILE A 50 -6.61 7.27 3.54
C ILE A 50 -7.36 8.58 3.26
N ASN A 51 -7.09 9.63 4.05
CA ASN A 51 -7.76 10.91 3.90
C ASN A 51 -7.51 11.57 2.54
N THR A 52 -6.30 11.45 2.00
CA THR A 52 -5.94 12.05 0.70
C THR A 52 -6.61 11.27 -0.43
N LEU A 53 -6.39 9.96 -0.50
CA LEU A 53 -6.77 9.16 -1.67
C LEU A 53 -8.27 8.87 -1.74
N THR A 54 -8.97 8.89 -0.61
CA THR A 54 -10.44 8.77 -0.61
C THR A 54 -11.13 9.99 -1.20
N THR A 55 -10.50 11.18 -1.11
CA THR A 55 -11.00 12.37 -1.81
C THR A 55 -10.71 12.35 -3.31
N GLU A 56 -9.75 11.53 -3.74
CA GLU A 56 -9.28 11.40 -5.13
C GLU A 56 -9.85 10.15 -5.86
N ASN A 57 -10.97 9.62 -5.35
CA ASN A 57 -11.75 8.49 -5.91
C ASN A 57 -11.24 7.06 -5.62
N LEU A 58 -10.29 6.87 -4.70
CA LEU A 58 -10.00 5.52 -4.21
C LEU A 58 -11.05 5.13 -3.15
N ASP A 59 -11.59 3.92 -3.23
CA ASP A 59 -12.50 3.45 -2.18
C ASP A 59 -11.75 3.32 -0.84
N VAL A 60 -12.45 3.54 0.27
CA VAL A 60 -11.84 3.59 1.61
C VAL A 60 -11.16 2.26 1.97
N GLY A 61 -11.71 1.13 1.51
CA GLY A 61 -11.13 -0.20 1.74
C GLY A 61 -9.79 -0.37 1.05
N SER A 62 -9.71 -0.03 -0.24
CA SER A 62 -8.47 -0.03 -1.01
C SER A 62 -7.46 0.99 -0.47
N ALA A 63 -7.91 2.19 -0.10
CA ALA A 63 -7.06 3.20 0.52
C ALA A 63 -6.49 2.72 1.87
N TYR A 64 -7.28 1.99 2.67
CA TYR A 64 -6.82 1.36 3.90
C TYR A 64 -5.71 0.33 3.64
N VAL A 65 -5.91 -0.61 2.71
CA VAL A 65 -4.91 -1.65 2.42
C VAL A 65 -3.65 -1.04 1.80
N HIS A 66 -3.78 -0.12 0.83
CA HIS A 66 -2.63 0.57 0.24
C HIS A 66 -1.87 1.43 1.24
N GLY A 67 -2.56 2.10 2.17
CA GLY A 67 -1.92 2.85 3.25
C GLY A 67 -1.07 1.94 4.14
N ALA A 68 -1.55 0.75 4.50
CA ALA A 68 -0.76 -0.23 5.23
C ALA A 68 0.48 -0.68 4.45
N CYS A 69 0.33 -0.86 3.13
CA CYS A 69 1.45 -1.21 2.27
C CYS A 69 2.52 -0.13 2.28
N LEU A 70 2.11 1.13 2.12
CA LEU A 70 3.00 2.28 2.11
C LEU A 70 3.79 2.45 3.42
N THR A 71 3.19 2.12 4.57
CA THR A 71 3.81 2.39 5.88
C THR A 71 4.56 1.22 6.47
N LEU A 72 4.15 -0.02 6.17
CA LEU A 72 4.69 -1.21 6.84
C LEU A 72 5.06 -2.32 5.86
N VAL A 73 4.15 -2.73 4.98
CA VAL A 73 4.32 -3.99 4.21
C VAL A 73 5.38 -3.89 3.12
N ASP A 74 5.48 -2.74 2.45
CA ASP A 74 6.46 -2.55 1.37
C ASP A 74 7.90 -2.57 1.90
N GLY A 75 8.12 -2.02 3.11
CA GLY A 75 9.45 -1.96 3.75
C GLY A 75 9.98 -3.29 4.30
N LEU A 76 9.20 -4.37 4.29
CA LEU A 76 9.65 -5.67 4.78
C LEU A 76 10.80 -6.23 3.93
N GLY A 77 11.87 -6.70 4.56
CA GLY A 77 13.07 -7.18 3.86
C GLY A 77 14.03 -6.09 3.41
N SER A 78 13.75 -4.82 3.73
CA SER A 78 14.67 -3.69 3.56
C SER A 78 15.14 -3.15 4.92
N GLY A 79 16.18 -2.31 4.93
CA GLY A 79 16.72 -1.67 6.14
C GLY A 79 17.00 -2.64 7.29
N SER A 80 16.38 -2.39 8.45
CA SER A 80 16.56 -3.20 9.68
C SER A 80 16.06 -4.64 9.59
N THR A 81 15.31 -5.00 8.55
CA THR A 81 14.81 -6.35 8.29
C THR A 81 15.56 -7.09 7.18
N SER A 82 16.61 -6.48 6.62
CA SER A 82 17.46 -7.06 5.56
C SER A 82 18.15 -8.36 5.99
N THR A 83 18.67 -8.45 7.22
CA THR A 83 19.29 -9.66 7.78
C THR A 83 18.32 -10.83 7.99
N LEU A 84 17.01 -10.56 7.89
CA LEU A 84 15.96 -11.57 7.92
C LEU A 84 15.50 -11.95 6.51
N ALA A 85 15.83 -11.13 5.50
CA ALA A 85 15.57 -11.40 4.09
C ALA A 85 16.41 -12.57 3.56
N ASP A 86 17.54 -12.89 4.21
CA ASP A 86 18.34 -14.09 3.94
C ASP A 86 17.54 -15.39 4.12
N LYS A 87 16.42 -15.35 4.86
CA LYS A 87 15.40 -16.39 4.84
C LYS A 87 14.43 -16.09 3.71
N ALA A 88 14.84 -16.40 2.49
CA ALA A 88 14.16 -16.09 1.22
C ALA A 88 12.63 -16.37 1.20
N GLU A 89 12.13 -17.25 2.06
CA GLU A 89 10.69 -17.53 2.17
C GLU A 89 9.92 -16.72 3.23
N VAL A 90 10.57 -16.23 4.29
CA VAL A 90 9.84 -15.70 5.46
C VAL A 90 9.24 -14.32 5.15
N VAL A 91 9.98 -13.45 4.46
CA VAL A 91 9.50 -12.11 4.11
C VAL A 91 8.33 -12.18 3.11
N PRO A 92 8.39 -12.94 1.99
CA PRO A 92 7.24 -13.11 1.09
C PRO A 92 6.01 -13.68 1.80
N LYS A 93 6.17 -14.74 2.62
CA LYS A 93 5.06 -15.34 3.38
C LYS A 93 4.43 -14.35 4.36
N LEU A 94 5.23 -13.51 5.02
CA LEU A 94 4.71 -12.47 5.90
C LEU A 94 3.97 -11.38 5.13
N ARG A 95 4.50 -10.92 3.99
CA ARG A 95 3.80 -9.95 3.12
C ARG A 95 2.42 -10.48 2.72
N GLU A 96 2.36 -11.73 2.28
CA GLU A 96 1.10 -12.38 1.92
C GLU A 96 0.14 -12.46 3.12
N ALA A 97 0.64 -12.84 4.31
CA ALA A 97 -0.16 -12.89 5.53
C ALA A 97 -0.71 -11.51 5.93
N CYS A 98 0.10 -10.45 5.81
CA CYS A 98 -0.33 -9.07 6.06
C CYS A 98 -1.48 -8.68 5.12
N LEU A 99 -1.32 -8.91 3.81
CA LEU A 99 -2.34 -8.57 2.82
C LEU A 99 -3.64 -9.34 3.08
N LYS A 100 -3.56 -10.64 3.38
CA LYS A 100 -4.73 -11.46 3.76
C LYS A 100 -5.45 -10.90 4.99
N PHE A 101 -4.70 -10.54 6.02
CA PHE A 101 -5.28 -9.98 7.24
C PHE A 101 -6.01 -8.67 6.97
N LEU A 102 -5.36 -7.74 6.26
CA LEU A 102 -5.92 -6.43 5.92
C LEU A 102 -7.17 -6.54 5.05
N VAL A 103 -7.13 -7.37 4.00
CA VAL A 103 -8.28 -7.61 3.12
C VAL A 103 -9.43 -8.23 3.90
N ASN A 104 -9.18 -9.24 4.73
CA ASN A 104 -10.21 -9.86 5.56
C ASN A 104 -10.84 -8.85 6.55
N GLN A 105 -10.07 -7.92 7.13
CA GLN A 105 -10.63 -6.86 8.00
C GLN A 105 -11.63 -5.98 7.24
N VAL A 106 -11.33 -5.63 5.99
CA VAL A 106 -12.24 -4.82 5.15
C VAL A 106 -13.48 -5.65 4.77
N GLU A 107 -13.30 -6.90 4.34
CA GLU A 107 -14.41 -7.79 3.94
C GLU A 107 -15.36 -8.13 5.09
N HIS A 108 -14.85 -8.33 6.31
CA HIS A 108 -15.69 -8.64 7.47
C HIS A 108 -16.46 -7.44 8.01
N THR A 109 -16.11 -6.24 7.59
CA THR A 109 -16.69 -5.02 8.17
C THR A 109 -17.40 -4.14 7.16
N THR A 110 -17.38 -4.50 5.88
CA THR A 110 -18.08 -3.78 4.81
C THR A 110 -18.92 -4.75 3.99
N ALA A 111 -20.10 -4.31 3.55
CA ALA A 111 -20.95 -5.07 2.63
C ALA A 111 -20.52 -4.88 1.15
N VAL A 112 -19.51 -4.06 0.90
CA VAL A 112 -18.99 -3.75 -0.43
C VAL A 112 -17.82 -4.69 -0.69
N HIS A 113 -18.13 -5.83 -1.30
CA HIS A 113 -17.14 -6.75 -1.83
C HIS A 113 -16.60 -6.22 -3.16
N GLN A 114 -15.86 -5.11 -3.12
CA GLN A 114 -15.01 -4.76 -4.24
C GLN A 114 -13.89 -5.79 -4.35
N ASP A 115 -13.28 -5.88 -5.52
CA ASP A 115 -12.32 -6.88 -5.95
C ASP A 115 -10.96 -6.80 -5.22
N LEU A 116 -10.94 -6.52 -3.90
CA LEU A 116 -9.74 -6.38 -3.07
C LEU A 116 -8.89 -7.64 -3.09
N ARG A 117 -9.53 -8.82 -3.11
CA ARG A 117 -8.79 -10.08 -3.25
C ARG A 117 -8.09 -10.15 -4.60
N GLN A 118 -8.75 -9.75 -5.69
CA GLN A 118 -8.10 -9.70 -6.99
C GLN A 118 -7.00 -8.63 -7.03
N ALA A 119 -7.21 -7.46 -6.44
CA ALA A 119 -6.25 -6.37 -6.45
C ALA A 119 -4.99 -6.65 -5.60
N PHE A 120 -5.13 -7.36 -4.47
CA PHE A 120 -4.05 -7.52 -3.48
C PHE A 120 -3.56 -8.96 -3.30
N LEU A 121 -4.38 -9.97 -3.61
CA LEU A 121 -4.08 -11.38 -3.37
C LEU A 121 -3.94 -12.20 -4.66
N SER A 122 -4.14 -11.60 -5.83
CA SER A 122 -3.87 -12.29 -7.11
C SER A 122 -2.40 -12.20 -7.48
N ASP A 123 -1.94 -13.18 -8.27
CA ASP A 123 -0.61 -13.16 -8.86
C ASP A 123 -0.52 -12.35 -10.16
N ILE A 124 -1.54 -11.56 -10.47
CA ILE A 124 -1.54 -10.74 -11.68
C ILE A 124 -0.55 -9.59 -11.50
N THR A 125 0.41 -9.48 -12.43
CA THR A 125 1.30 -8.32 -12.48
C THR A 125 0.52 -7.20 -13.18
N PRO A 126 0.32 -6.04 -12.54
CA PRO A 126 -0.35 -4.93 -13.21
C PRO A 126 0.51 -4.39 -14.35
N GLU A 127 -0.13 -3.70 -15.30
CA GLU A 127 0.55 -3.13 -16.45
C GLU A 127 0.71 -1.61 -16.27
N ALA A 128 1.86 -1.10 -16.72
CA ALA A 128 2.09 0.33 -16.79
C ALA A 128 1.25 0.93 -17.91
N VAL A 129 0.62 2.07 -17.62
CA VAL A 129 -0.23 2.80 -18.54
C VAL A 129 0.35 4.20 -18.69
N THR A 130 0.62 4.56 -19.95
CA THR A 130 1.02 5.91 -20.34
C THR A 130 -0.07 6.49 -21.23
N THR A 131 -0.54 7.68 -20.88
CA THR A 131 -1.43 8.50 -21.71
C THR A 131 -0.70 9.80 -22.08
N ASP A 132 -1.34 10.68 -22.83
CA ASP A 132 -0.78 12.00 -23.15
C ASP A 132 -0.60 12.90 -21.91
N ARG A 133 -1.27 12.59 -20.79
CA ARG A 133 -1.32 13.44 -19.60
C ARG A 133 -0.74 12.81 -18.35
N CYS A 134 -0.68 11.50 -18.27
CA CYS A 134 -0.26 10.80 -17.07
C CYS A 134 0.46 9.50 -17.38
N PHE A 135 1.30 9.11 -16.43
CA PHE A 135 1.96 7.82 -16.38
C PHE A 135 1.61 7.15 -15.05
N GLY A 136 1.36 5.85 -15.05
CA GLY A 136 1.05 5.15 -13.81
C GLY A 136 0.87 3.66 -13.96
N ILE A 137 0.55 3.03 -12.83
CA ILE A 137 0.15 1.64 -12.72
C ILE A 137 -1.09 1.66 -11.82
N PRO A 138 -2.25 1.16 -12.30
CA PRO A 138 -3.49 1.28 -11.55
C PRO A 138 -3.35 0.84 -10.07
N PRO A 139 -3.93 1.57 -9.11
CA PRO A 139 -4.73 2.80 -9.28
C PRO A 139 -3.91 4.11 -9.23
N PHE A 140 -2.57 4.06 -9.25
CA PHE A 140 -1.72 5.23 -8.99
C PHE A 140 -1.11 5.82 -10.26
N TYR A 141 -1.30 7.12 -10.44
CA TYR A 141 -0.84 7.86 -11.61
C TYR A 141 -0.13 9.15 -11.17
N ILE A 142 0.78 9.62 -12.03
CA ILE A 142 1.45 10.92 -11.92
C ILE A 142 1.28 11.69 -13.23
N PRO A 143 1.20 13.03 -13.18
CA PRO A 143 1.11 13.84 -14.39
C PRO A 143 2.42 13.78 -15.19
N LEU A 144 2.31 13.80 -16.51
CA LEU A 144 3.42 14.01 -17.42
C LEU A 144 3.69 15.51 -17.59
N GLY A 145 4.96 15.85 -17.81
CA GLY A 145 5.35 17.21 -18.19
C GLY A 145 5.06 17.52 -19.66
N GLU A 146 5.34 18.75 -20.07
CA GLU A 146 5.07 19.23 -21.45
C GLU A 146 6.06 18.68 -22.50
N LEU A 147 7.15 18.05 -22.05
CA LEU A 147 8.16 17.49 -22.93
C LEU A 147 7.71 16.12 -23.46
N SER A 148 7.85 15.92 -24.77
CA SER A 148 7.56 14.64 -25.41
C SER A 148 8.46 13.53 -24.89
N THR A 149 7.90 12.34 -24.71
CA THR A 149 8.66 11.15 -24.35
C THR A 149 9.59 10.75 -25.51
N PRO A 150 10.88 10.45 -25.26
CA PRO A 150 11.77 9.95 -26.29
C PRO A 150 11.23 8.65 -26.88
N GLY A 151 11.21 8.50 -28.21
CA GLY A 151 10.62 7.35 -28.90
C GLY A 151 11.38 6.01 -28.75
N LYS A 152 12.30 5.89 -27.79
CA LYS A 152 13.08 4.67 -27.56
C LYS A 152 13.18 4.41 -26.06
N ASP A 153 12.41 3.43 -25.59
CA ASP A 153 12.44 2.99 -24.20
C ASP A 153 13.69 2.12 -23.98
N GLU A 154 14.74 2.71 -23.41
CA GLU A 154 15.94 2.00 -22.98
C GLU A 154 15.69 1.14 -21.72
N PHE A 155 14.62 1.46 -20.97
CA PHE A 155 14.19 0.75 -19.77
C PHE A 155 12.72 0.38 -19.85
N THR A 156 12.39 -0.85 -19.46
CA THR A 156 11.00 -1.33 -19.41
C THR A 156 10.61 -1.71 -17.98
N LEU A 157 9.35 -1.45 -17.63
CA LEU A 157 8.74 -1.89 -16.37
C LEU A 157 8.03 -3.25 -16.52
N GLY A 158 8.22 -3.96 -17.64
CA GLY A 158 7.49 -5.19 -17.95
C GLY A 158 7.88 -6.39 -17.07
N ALA A 159 9.09 -6.39 -16.50
CA ALA A 159 9.50 -7.43 -15.57
C ALA A 159 8.75 -7.29 -14.22
N ARG A 160 8.22 -8.40 -13.69
CA ARG A 160 7.39 -8.42 -12.47
C ARG A 160 7.99 -7.66 -11.30
N THR A 161 9.25 -7.93 -10.94
CA THR A 161 9.91 -7.26 -9.80
C THR A 161 10.01 -5.75 -10.04
N THR A 162 10.39 -5.33 -11.25
CA THR A 162 10.51 -3.93 -11.63
C THR A 162 9.14 -3.24 -11.59
N CYS A 163 8.09 -3.88 -12.13
CA CYS A 163 6.72 -3.39 -12.08
C CYS A 163 6.25 -3.19 -10.64
N LEU A 164 6.43 -4.20 -9.78
CA LEU A 164 6.01 -4.13 -8.38
C LEU A 164 6.78 -3.04 -7.61
N ASN A 165 8.07 -2.84 -7.89
CA ASN A 165 8.83 -1.73 -7.34
C ASN A 165 8.32 -0.37 -7.83
N ALA A 166 7.96 -0.25 -9.11
CA ALA A 166 7.32 0.95 -9.65
C ALA A 166 5.95 1.22 -9.01
N CYS A 167 5.15 0.18 -8.74
CA CYS A 167 3.89 0.32 -8.01
C CYS A 167 4.09 0.90 -6.60
N ARG A 168 5.12 0.45 -5.88
CA ARG A 168 5.48 0.98 -4.55
C ARG A 168 5.87 2.45 -4.63
N LEU A 169 6.66 2.81 -5.63
CA LEU A 169 7.08 4.19 -5.86
C LEU A 169 5.87 5.08 -6.20
N LEU A 170 5.04 4.68 -7.16
CA LEU A 170 3.85 5.43 -7.55
C LEU A 170 2.88 5.61 -6.39
N ARG A 171 2.67 4.59 -5.56
CA ARG A 171 1.90 4.68 -4.31
C ARG A 171 2.49 5.72 -3.34
N ALA A 172 3.80 5.71 -3.15
CA ALA A 172 4.47 6.66 -2.27
C ALA A 172 4.38 8.11 -2.78
N LEU A 173 4.41 8.30 -4.10
CA LEU A 173 4.28 9.61 -4.75
C LEU A 173 2.90 10.26 -4.57
N GLN A 174 1.88 9.50 -4.15
CA GLN A 174 0.55 10.05 -3.90
C GLN A 174 0.48 10.93 -2.64
N LEU A 175 1.50 10.91 -1.78
CA LEU A 175 1.58 11.81 -0.63
C LEU A 175 2.47 13.02 -0.95
N PRO A 176 1.88 14.20 -1.26
CA PRO A 176 2.65 15.37 -1.62
C PRO A 176 3.56 15.81 -0.47
N GLY A 177 4.78 16.24 -0.82
CA GLY A 177 5.76 16.74 0.15
C GLY A 177 6.48 15.67 0.98
N ARG A 178 6.19 14.38 0.79
CA ARG A 178 6.95 13.29 1.41
C ARG A 178 8.17 12.94 0.57
N ALA A 179 9.36 13.08 1.13
CA ALA A 179 10.58 12.60 0.50
C ALA A 179 10.59 11.07 0.43
N ILE A 180 11.05 10.52 -0.70
CA ILE A 180 11.16 9.08 -0.94
C ILE A 180 12.64 8.73 -0.97
N LEU A 181 13.05 7.80 -0.11
CA LEU A 181 14.37 7.20 -0.13
C LEU A 181 14.32 5.93 -0.98
N LEU A 182 15.23 5.81 -1.96
CA LEU A 182 15.40 4.60 -2.76
C LEU A 182 16.62 3.85 -2.22
N GLU A 183 16.39 2.63 -1.75
CA GLU A 183 17.43 1.69 -1.30
C GLU A 183 17.53 0.55 -2.33
N GLY A 184 18.76 0.09 -2.60
CA GLY A 184 19.08 -0.97 -3.57
C GLY A 184 19.86 -2.10 -2.93
#